data_AF-A0A957AET6-F1
#
_entry.id   AF-A0A957AET6-F1
#
_cell.length_a   1.000
_cell.length_b   1.000
_cell.length_c   1.000
_cell.angle_alpha   90.00
_cell.angle_beta   90.00
_cell.angle_gamma   90.00
#
_symmetry.space_group_name_H-M   'P 1'
#
loop_
_entity.id
_entity.type
_entity.pdbx_description
1 polymer ?
#
loop_
_entity_poly.entity_id
_entity_poly.type
_entity_poly.pdbx_seq_one_letter_code
_entity_poly.pdbx_strand_id
1 'polypeptide(L)'
;MPIRKATGVELRRSGFGIFARTEVVVGGRAIARLSRRDLRRIEDGIAIEGAAAVTDDLDRTLWRTEDGYYWDDDGLDAEAVALLA
;
A
#
# COMPACT_ATOMS: atom_id res chain seq x y z
N MET A 1 -3.45 16.48 -9.96
CA MET A 1 -3.86 16.12 -8.59
C MET A 1 -2.82 15.11 -8.14
N PRO A 2 -2.02 15.41 -7.12
CA PRO A 2 -0.77 14.72 -6.84
C PRO A 2 -0.97 13.25 -6.43
N ILE A 3 -2.15 12.94 -5.88
CA ILE A 3 -2.57 11.57 -5.60
C ILE A 3 -3.87 11.21 -6.30
N ARG A 4 -4.05 9.91 -6.60
CA ARG A 4 -5.24 9.34 -7.23
C ARG A 4 -5.65 8.03 -6.54
N LYS A 5 -6.94 7.80 -6.37
CA LYS A 5 -7.43 6.54 -5.80
C LYS A 5 -7.03 5.36 -6.68
N ALA A 6 -6.37 4.36 -6.11
CA ALA A 6 -5.97 3.15 -6.79
C ALA A 6 -7.19 2.23 -6.95
N THR A 7 -7.45 1.80 -8.18
CA THR A 7 -8.55 0.89 -8.51
C THR A 7 -8.03 -0.51 -8.79
N GLY A 8 -8.87 -1.52 -8.53
CA GLY A 8 -8.52 -2.92 -8.79
C GLY A 8 -7.38 -3.46 -7.93
N VAL A 9 -7.22 -2.94 -6.71
CA VAL A 9 -6.28 -3.45 -5.71
C VAL A 9 -6.91 -4.66 -5.00
N GLU A 10 -6.25 -5.80 -5.10
CA GLU A 10 -6.63 -7.04 -4.44
C GLU A 10 -5.51 -7.52 -3.51
N LEU A 11 -5.88 -8.02 -2.34
CA LEU A 11 -4.96 -8.71 -1.45
C LEU A 11 -5.13 -10.21 -1.63
N ARG A 12 -4.07 -10.89 -2.07
CA ARG A 12 -4.05 -12.35 -2.21
C ARG A 12 -3.11 -12.96 -1.21
N ARG A 13 -3.54 -14.01 -0.53
CA ARG A 13 -2.64 -14.77 0.35
C ARG A 13 -1.93 -15.83 -0.48
N SER A 14 -0.60 -15.85 -0.43
CA SER A 14 0.23 -16.87 -1.09
C SER A 14 1.09 -17.61 -0.07
N GLY A 15 1.43 -18.87 -0.37
CA GLY A 15 2.22 -19.74 0.50
C GLY A 15 1.44 -20.39 1.65
N PHE A 16 2.14 -21.22 2.44
CA PHE A 16 1.55 -22.01 3.53
C PHE A 16 2.35 -21.87 4.84
N GLY A 17 1.66 -22.00 5.97
CA GLY A 17 2.26 -21.98 7.31
C GLY A 17 3.02 -20.68 7.62
N ILE A 18 4.25 -20.82 8.10
CA ILE A 18 5.13 -19.69 8.47
C ILE A 18 5.61 -18.87 7.25
N PHE A 19 5.53 -19.44 6.05
CA PHE A 19 5.93 -18.77 4.80
C PHE A 19 4.77 -18.06 4.11
N ALA A 20 3.58 -18.04 4.71
CA ALA A 20 2.43 -17.33 4.16
C ALA A 20 2.72 -15.83 4.07
N ARG A 21 2.48 -15.25 2.90
CA ARG A 21 2.66 -13.83 2.56
C ARG A 21 1.38 -13.27 1.97
N THR A 22 1.24 -11.95 2.03
CA THR A 22 0.16 -11.23 1.36
C THR A 22 0.73 -10.57 0.11
N GLU A 23 0.22 -10.92 -1.05
CA GLU A 23 0.53 -10.27 -2.31
C GLU A 23 -0.47 -9.14 -2.55
N VAL A 24 0.05 -7.98 -2.91
CA VAL A 24 -0.74 -6.85 -3.39
C VAL A 24 -0.80 -6.97 -4.90
N VAL A 25 -1.99 -7.16 -5.43
CA VAL A 25 -2.26 -7.36 -6.86
C VAL A 25 -3.02 -6.15 -7.38
N VAL A 26 -2.56 -5.56 -8.47
CA VAL A 26 -3.22 -4.43 -9.13
C VAL A 26 -3.40 -4.77 -10.59
N GLY A 27 -4.63 -4.72 -11.10
CA GLY A 27 -4.94 -5.06 -12.49
C GLY A 27 -4.52 -6.49 -12.87
N GLY A 28 -4.56 -7.43 -11.92
CA GLY A 28 -4.17 -8.83 -12.11
C GLY A 28 -2.66 -9.11 -12.00
N ARG A 29 -1.81 -8.10 -11.82
CA ARG A 29 -0.36 -8.25 -11.60
C ARG A 29 -0.01 -8.08 -10.13
N ALA A 30 0.76 -9.00 -9.57
CA ALA A 30 1.35 -8.83 -8.25
C ALA A 30 2.46 -7.75 -8.32
N ILE A 31 2.28 -6.68 -7.55
CA ILE A 31 3.23 -5.56 -7.48
C ILE A 31 4.02 -5.55 -6.16
N ALA A 32 3.47 -6.13 -5.08
CA ALA A 32 4.18 -6.27 -3.81
C ALA A 32 3.94 -7.63 -3.17
N ARG A 33 4.90 -8.08 -2.37
CA ARG A 33 4.78 -9.24 -1.49
C ARG A 33 5.13 -8.84 -0.06
N LEU A 34 4.11 -8.75 0.77
CA LEU A 34 4.20 -8.30 2.14
C LEU A 34 4.32 -9.51 3.07
N SER A 35 5.36 -9.50 3.89
CA SER A 35 5.41 -10.37 5.06
C SER A 35 4.44 -9.89 6.13
N ARG A 36 4.22 -10.70 7.18
CA ARG A 36 3.47 -10.26 8.35
C ARG A 36 4.07 -9.02 9.02
N ARG A 37 5.39 -8.88 8.98
CA ARG A 37 6.08 -7.71 9.56
C ARG A 37 5.82 -6.45 8.73
N ASP A 38 5.75 -6.59 7.41
CA ASP A 38 5.46 -5.45 6.52
C ASP A 38 4.02 -4.98 6.69
N LEU A 39 3.06 -5.93 6.78
CA LEU A 39 1.67 -5.61 7.07
C LEU A 39 1.52 -4.85 8.39
N ARG A 40 2.20 -5.33 9.44
CA ARG A 40 2.17 -4.66 10.74
C ARG A 40 2.77 -3.26 10.68
N ARG A 41 3.89 -3.08 9.97
CA ARG A 41 4.49 -1.75 9.77
C ARG A 41 3.52 -0.80 9.07
N ILE A 42 2.80 -1.29 8.06
CA ILE A 42 1.80 -0.50 7.32
C ILE A 42 0.63 -0.13 8.24
N GLU A 43 0.12 -1.08 9.02
CA GLU A 43 -0.96 -0.83 9.98
C GLU A 43 -0.55 0.18 11.06
N ASP A 44 0.66 0.05 11.61
CA ASP A 44 1.21 0.99 12.58
C ASP A 44 1.39 2.40 11.96
N GLY A 45 1.86 2.48 10.71
CA GLY A 45 2.02 3.75 9.99
C GLY A 45 0.69 4.46 9.74
N ILE A 46 -0.35 3.73 9.31
CA ILE A 46 -1.70 4.29 9.15
C ILE A 46 -2.24 4.79 10.50
N ALA A 47 -2.01 4.07 11.58
CA ALA A 47 -2.49 4.47 12.90
C ALA A 47 -1.79 5.73 13.46
N ILE A 48 -0.55 6.00 13.03
CA ILE A 48 0.25 7.15 13.51
C ILE A 48 0.08 8.36 12.58
N GLU A 49 0.20 8.15 11.27
CA GLU A 49 0.32 9.20 10.25
C GLU A 49 -0.92 9.29 9.34
N GLY A 50 -1.87 8.36 9.45
CA GLY A 50 -3.08 8.29 8.61
C GLY A 50 -2.86 7.61 7.25
N ALA A 51 -1.61 7.44 6.84
CA ALA A 51 -1.21 6.74 5.61
C ALA A 51 0.07 5.94 5.83
N ALA A 52 0.29 4.92 5.01
CA ALA A 52 1.56 4.21 4.96
C ALA A 52 1.89 3.72 3.54
N ALA A 53 3.15 3.86 3.16
CA ALA A 53 3.66 3.36 1.89
C ALA A 53 3.65 1.83 1.89
N VAL A 54 3.04 1.25 0.85
CA VAL A 54 2.90 -0.19 0.66
C VAL A 54 4.02 -0.73 -0.22
N THR A 55 4.28 -0.06 -1.35
CA THR A 55 5.33 -0.40 -2.30
C THR A 55 5.57 0.76 -3.25
N ASP A 56 6.76 0.79 -3.84
CA ASP A 56 7.05 1.60 -5.02
C ASP A 56 6.88 0.73 -6.28
N ASP A 57 6.28 1.29 -7.33
CA ASP A 57 6.10 0.68 -8.65
C ASP A 57 6.56 1.68 -9.72
N LEU A 58 7.81 1.53 -10.19
CA LEU A 58 8.47 2.48 -11.10
C LEU A 58 8.61 3.86 -10.45
N ASP A 59 7.88 4.86 -10.95
CA ASP A 59 7.96 6.26 -10.55
C ASP A 59 6.79 6.70 -9.65
N ARG A 60 6.10 5.73 -9.04
CA ARG A 60 4.92 5.99 -8.20
C ARG A 60 4.91 5.09 -6.98
N THR A 61 4.38 5.61 -5.89
CA THR A 61 4.23 4.91 -4.62
C THR A 61 2.78 4.56 -4.38
N LEU A 62 2.51 3.31 -4.03
CA LEU A 62 1.21 2.87 -3.56
C LEU A 62 1.11 3.14 -2.07
N TRP A 63 0.16 3.96 -1.68
CA TRP A 63 -0.18 4.25 -0.31
C TRP A 63 -1.43 3.48 0.12
N ARG A 64 -1.49 3.12 1.38
CA ARG A 64 -2.70 2.64 2.05
C ARG A 64 -3.09 3.66 3.12
N THR A 65 -4.36 4.02 3.15
CA THR A 65 -5.01 4.85 4.16
C THR A 65 -6.21 4.08 4.74
N GLU A 66 -6.96 4.71 5.66
CA GLU A 66 -8.23 4.15 6.16
C GLU A 66 -9.28 4.03 5.03
N ASP A 67 -9.29 4.98 4.09
CA ASP A 67 -10.26 5.07 2.98
C ASP A 67 -9.94 4.19 1.77
N GLY A 68 -8.77 3.57 1.75
CA GLY A 68 -8.36 2.62 0.74
C GLY A 68 -6.92 2.79 0.26
N TYR A 69 -6.71 2.59 -1.03
CA TYR A 69 -5.38 2.65 -1.65
C TYR A 69 -5.28 3.82 -2.61
N TYR A 70 -4.13 4.47 -2.64
CA TYR A 70 -3.88 5.67 -3.44
C TYR A 70 -2.51 5.58 -4.12
N TRP A 71 -2.44 5.97 -5.38
CA TRP A 71 -1.18 6.17 -6.09
C TRP A 71 -0.75 7.61 -5.92
N ASP A 72 0.51 7.78 -5.55
CA ASP A 72 1.22 9.04 -5.55
C ASP A 72 2.32 8.98 -6.61
N ASP A 73 2.36 9.97 -7.49
CA ASP A 73 3.37 10.09 -8.55
C ASP A 73 4.38 11.24 -8.24
N ASP A 74 4.20 11.99 -7.14
CA ASP A 74 4.95 13.23 -6.82
C ASP A 74 5.92 13.07 -5.62
N GLY A 75 5.99 11.89 -5.00
CA GLY A 75 6.93 11.60 -3.91
C GLY A 75 6.54 12.28 -2.59
N LEU A 76 5.25 12.30 -2.29
CA LEU A 76 4.70 12.84 -1.06
C LEU A 76 5.09 12.00 0.15
N ASP A 77 5.05 12.63 1.32
CA ASP A 77 5.15 11.93 2.61
C ASP A 77 3.77 11.44 3.08
N ALA A 78 3.79 10.64 4.16
CA ALA A 78 2.59 10.02 4.71
C ALA A 78 1.53 11.03 5.18
N GLU A 79 1.96 12.12 5.82
CA GLU A 79 1.04 13.15 6.31
C GLU A 79 0.34 13.87 5.16
N ALA A 80 1.08 14.24 4.12
CA ALA A 80 0.52 14.86 2.92
C ALA A 80 -0.47 13.93 2.21
N VAL A 81 -0.17 12.64 2.11
CA VAL A 81 -1.09 11.65 1.53
C VAL A 81 -2.35 11.51 2.38
N ALA A 82 -2.23 11.42 3.71
CA ALA A 82 -3.38 11.32 4.61
C ALA A 82 -4.33 12.52 4.50
N LEU A 83 -3.80 13.72 4.28
CA LEU A 83 -4.60 14.94 4.12
C LEU A 83 -5.37 14.99 2.79
N LEU A 84 -4.83 14.37 1.75
CA LEU A 84 -5.33 14.47 0.38
C LEU A 84 -6.23 13.29 -0.04
N ALA A 85 -6.21 12.20 0.72
CA ALA A 85 -6.89 10.93 0.41
C ALA A 85 -8.42 10.98 0.60
#